data_AF-A0A9X0I6U3-F1
#
_entry.id   AF-A0A9X0I6U3-F1
#
_cell.length_a   1.000
_cell.length_b   1.000
_cell.length_c   1.000
_cell.angle_alpha   90.00
_cell.angle_beta   90.00
_cell.angle_gamma   90.00
#
_symmetry.space_group_name_H-M   'P 1'
#
loop_
_entity.id
_entity.type
_entity.pdbx_description
1 polymer ?
#
loop_
_entity_poly.entity_id
_entity_poly.type
_entity_poly.pdbx_seq_one_letter_code
_entity_poly.pdbx_strand_id
1 'polypeptide(L)'
;MNARTRWQLAVPLIGLSLLMIVPAVGGTWVFWSEFGPTYRALSVVICLVLLAQLGLAVSIGVRPTRDVPWLRIGLIAVTFLVACCVAAVRRSV
;
A
#
# COMPACT_ATOMS: atom_id res chain seq x y z
N MET A 1 20.48 -2.61 14.71
CA MET A 1 19.16 -3.02 15.23
C MET A 1 19.05 -4.54 15.22
N ASN A 2 18.57 -5.16 16.29
CA ASN A 2 18.29 -6.60 16.34
C ASN A 2 17.11 -6.97 15.43
N ALA A 3 17.10 -8.19 14.88
CA ALA A 3 16.04 -8.67 13.99
C ALA A 3 14.63 -8.54 14.61
N ARG A 4 14.52 -8.77 15.93
CA ARG A 4 13.26 -8.66 16.69
C ARG A 4 12.67 -7.25 16.66
N THR A 5 13.48 -6.21 16.86
CA THR A 5 13.05 -4.80 16.87
C THR A 5 12.57 -4.36 15.47
N ARG A 6 13.14 -4.95 14.41
CA ARG A 6 12.81 -4.64 13.00
C ARG A 6 11.46 -5.22 12.63
N TRP A 7 11.17 -6.44 13.08
CA TRP A 7 9.86 -7.06 12.95
C TRP A 7 8.80 -6.36 13.80
N GLN A 8 9.12 -5.87 15.01
CA GLN A 8 8.18 -5.08 15.81
C GLN A 8 7.71 -3.79 15.13
N LEU A 9 8.56 -3.18 14.29
CA LEU A 9 8.18 -2.02 13.47
C LEU A 9 7.48 -2.43 12.17
N ALA A 10 7.92 -3.52 11.52
CA ALA A 10 7.34 -3.98 10.26
C ALA A 10 5.93 -4.56 10.43
N VAL A 11 5.66 -5.31 11.49
CA VAL A 11 4.35 -5.95 11.74
C VAL A 11 3.18 -4.96 11.74
N PRO A 12 3.20 -3.84 12.51
CA PRO A 12 2.09 -2.89 12.48
C PRO A 12 1.94 -2.22 11.10
N LEU A 13 3.04 -1.92 10.41
CA LEU A 13 3.02 -1.35 9.05
C LEU A 13 2.44 -2.32 8.01
N ILE A 14 2.79 -3.61 8.11
CA ILE A 14 2.24 -4.68 7.28
C ILE A 14 0.75 -4.84 7.57
N GLY A 15 0.37 -4.88 8.85
CA GLY A 15 -1.04 -4.98 9.27
C GLY A 15 -1.88 -3.82 8.75
N LEU A 16 -1.40 -2.59 8.88
CA LEU A 16 -2.09 -1.39 8.37
C LEU A 16 -2.18 -1.40 6.84
N SER A 17 -1.12 -1.80 6.15
CA SER A 17 -1.13 -1.94 4.68
C SER A 17 -2.11 -3.03 4.23
N LEU A 18 -2.20 -4.15 4.98
CA LEU A 18 -3.18 -5.22 4.74
C LEU A 18 -4.62 -4.75 4.95
N LEU A 19 -4.88 -3.98 6.01
CA LEU A 19 -6.20 -3.39 6.28
C LEU A 19 -6.68 -2.47 5.15
N MET A 20 -5.76 -1.85 4.41
CA MET A 20 -6.07 -1.00 3.25
C MET A 20 -6.23 -1.82 1.96
N ILE A 21 -5.34 -2.79 1.73
CA ILE A 21 -5.29 -3.53 0.47
C ILE A 21 -6.44 -4.52 0.30
N VAL A 22 -6.83 -5.20 1.38
CA VAL A 22 -7.88 -6.22 1.36
C VAL A 22 -9.22 -5.63 0.91
N PRO A 23 -9.75 -4.54 1.51
CA PRO A 23 -10.99 -3.93 1.03
C PRO A 23 -10.83 -3.26 -0.34
N ALA A 24 -9.65 -2.72 -0.68
CA ALA A 24 -9.44 -2.11 -1.99
C ALA A 24 -9.51 -3.15 -3.12
N VAL A 25 -8.82 -4.29 -2.97
CA VAL A 25 -8.85 -5.40 -3.92
C VAL A 25 -10.20 -6.08 -3.91
N GLY A 26 -10.75 -6.36 -2.73
CA GLY A 26 -12.06 -7.00 -2.57
C GLY A 26 -13.18 -6.16 -3.19
N GLY A 27 -13.24 -4.86 -2.89
CA GLY A 27 -14.21 -3.95 -3.49
C GLY A 27 -14.03 -3.81 -5.01
N THR A 28 -12.79 -3.76 -5.49
CA THR A 28 -12.53 -3.73 -6.94
C THR A 28 -13.01 -5.00 -7.64
N TRP A 29 -12.83 -6.16 -7.01
CA TRP A 29 -13.25 -7.46 -7.53
C TRP A 29 -14.77 -7.62 -7.54
N VAL A 30 -15.43 -7.33 -6.41
CA VAL A 30 -16.88 -7.49 -6.24
C VAL A 30 -17.67 -6.60 -7.19
N PHE A 31 -17.27 -5.33 -7.32
CA PHE A 31 -17.98 -4.35 -8.14
C PHE A 31 -17.37 -4.17 -9.53
N TRP A 32 -16.48 -5.09 -9.95
CA TRP A 32 -15.74 -4.97 -11.20
C TRP A 32 -16.66 -4.76 -12.42
N SER A 33 -17.75 -5.53 -12.50
CA SER A 33 -18.72 -5.48 -13.59
C SER A 33 -19.47 -4.15 -13.69
N GLU A 34 -19.68 -3.47 -12.56
CA GLU A 34 -20.42 -2.20 -12.47
C GLU A 34 -19.58 -0.99 -12.88
N PHE A 35 -18.25 -1.11 -12.85
CA PHE A 35 -17.35 -0.01 -13.13
C PHE A 35 -17.13 0.22 -14.64
N GLY A 36 -17.19 1.49 -15.04
CA GLY A 36 -16.73 1.93 -16.36
C GLY A 36 -15.22 1.71 -16.57
N PRO A 37 -14.72 1.73 -17.82
CA PRO A 37 -13.33 1.41 -18.15
C PRO A 37 -12.32 2.30 -17.43
N THR A 38 -12.60 3.61 -17.31
CA THR A 38 -11.74 4.58 -16.59
C THR A 38 -11.67 4.26 -15.09
N TYR A 39 -12.81 3.94 -14.48
CA TYR A 39 -12.88 3.62 -13.05
C TYR A 39 -12.15 2.31 -12.72
N ARG A 40 -12.23 1.31 -13.61
CA ARG A 40 -11.46 0.06 -13.50
C ARG A 40 -9.96 0.32 -13.56
N ALA A 41 -9.50 1.09 -14.54
CA ALA A 41 -8.08 1.43 -14.68
C ALA A 41 -7.52 2.11 -13.42
N LEU A 42 -8.23 3.12 -12.89
CA LEU A 42 -7.83 3.81 -11.66
C LEU A 42 -7.84 2.90 -10.44
N SER A 43 -8.79 1.96 -10.35
CA SER A 43 -8.86 1.00 -9.24
C SER A 43 -7.70 -0.01 -9.28
N VAL A 44 -7.30 -0.47 -10.47
CA VAL A 44 -6.11 -1.30 -10.65
C VAL A 44 -4.85 -0.56 -10.23
N VAL A 45 -4.71 0.73 -10.63
CA VAL A 45 -3.57 1.56 -10.21
C VAL A 45 -3.50 1.68 -8.68
N ILE A 46 -4.63 1.94 -8.02
CA ILE A 46 -4.68 1.99 -6.54
C ILE A 46 -4.23 0.66 -5.93
N CYS A 47 -4.68 -0.48 -6.47
CA CYS A 47 -4.28 -1.80 -5.97
C CYS A 47 -2.77 -2.04 -6.13
N LEU A 48 -2.19 -1.67 -7.28
CA LEU A 48 -0.74 -1.81 -7.52
C LEU A 48 0.09 -0.96 -6.56
N VAL A 49 -0.34 0.27 -6.29
CA VAL A 49 0.33 1.17 -5.35
C VAL A 49 0.28 0.61 -3.92
N LEU A 50 -0.85 0.05 -3.49
CA LEU A 50 -0.97 -0.59 -2.19
C LEU A 50 -0.13 -1.89 -2.09
N LEU A 51 -0.02 -2.68 -3.16
CA LEU A 51 0.89 -3.83 -3.23
C LEU A 51 2.35 -3.40 -3.08
N ALA A 52 2.75 -2.32 -3.76
CA ALA A 52 4.09 -1.77 -3.64
C ALA A 52 4.37 -1.31 -2.20
N GLN A 53 3.42 -0.65 -1.55
CA GLN A 53 3.50 -0.25 -0.14
C GLN A 53 3.71 -1.46 0.78
N LEU A 54 2.95 -2.54 0.58
CA LEU A 54 3.09 -3.78 1.36
C LEU A 54 4.47 -4.41 1.15
N GLY A 55 4.97 -4.45 -0.08
CA GLY A 55 6.31 -4.95 -0.39
C GLY A 55 7.41 -4.15 0.31
N LEU A 56 7.24 -2.83 0.40
CA LEU A 56 8.16 -1.95 1.14
C LEU A 56 8.12 -2.22 2.64
N ALA A 57 6.93 -2.43 3.22
CA ALA A 57 6.79 -2.78 4.63
C ALA A 57 7.44 -4.14 4.95
N VAL A 58 7.24 -5.15 4.10
CA VAL A 58 7.91 -6.47 4.24
C VAL A 58 9.42 -6.34 4.10
N SER A 59 9.91 -5.48 3.19
CA SER A 59 11.35 -5.29 2.99
C SER A 59 12.06 -4.81 4.27
N ILE A 60 11.39 -4.03 5.13
CA ILE A 60 11.91 -3.55 6.42
C ILE A 60 12.21 -4.73 7.36
N GLY A 61 11.32 -5.73 7.42
CA GLY A 61 11.52 -6.95 8.21
C GLY A 61 12.63 -7.83 7.66
N VAL A 62 12.72 -7.99 6.32
CA VAL A 62 13.62 -8.94 5.66
C VAL A 62 15.07 -8.45 5.55
N ARG A 63 15.30 -7.23 5.04
CA ARG A 63 16.67 -6.76 4.73
C ARG A 63 17.29 -6.00 5.90
N PRO A 64 18.51 -6.33 6.38
CA PRO A 64 19.25 -5.56 7.38
C PRO A 64 19.41 -4.08 6.97
N THR A 65 19.25 -3.17 7.93
CA THR A 65 19.50 -1.74 7.78
C THR A 65 20.24 -1.31 9.03
N ARG A 66 21.35 -0.59 8.84
CA ARG A 66 22.20 -0.09 9.92
C ARG A 66 21.46 1.00 10.71
N ASP A 67 20.71 1.85 9.99
CA ASP A 67 19.90 2.94 10.52
C ASP A 67 18.40 2.68 10.44
N VAL A 68 17.63 3.53 11.14
CA VAL A 68 16.16 3.59 11.08
C VAL A 68 15.75 3.72 9.60
N PRO A 69 14.82 2.90 9.08
CA PRO A 69 14.50 2.83 7.65
C PRO A 69 13.65 4.02 7.18
N TRP A 70 14.05 5.25 7.49
CA TRP A 70 13.37 6.50 7.17
C TRP A 70 13.01 6.61 5.69
N LEU A 71 13.91 6.19 4.80
CA LEU A 71 13.69 6.24 3.36
C LEU A 71 12.55 5.30 2.92
N ARG A 72 12.38 4.14 3.58
CA ARG A 72 11.28 3.20 3.28
C ARG A 72 9.96 3.67 3.88
N ILE A 73 10.00 4.26 5.07
CA ILE A 73 8.82 4.88 5.70
C ILE A 73 8.34 6.07 4.88
N GLY A 74 9.26 6.91 4.40
CA GLY A 74 8.96 8.02 3.49
C GLY A 74 8.35 7.52 2.19
N LEU A 75 8.88 6.44 1.61
CA LEU A 75 8.32 5.85 0.40
C LEU A 75 6.90 5.30 0.62
N ILE A 76 6.63 4.67 1.77
CA ILE A 76 5.29 4.23 2.19
C ILE A 76 4.32 5.43 2.26
N ALA A 77 4.76 6.57 2.84
CA ALA A 77 3.93 7.77 2.91
C ALA A 77 3.64 8.35 1.51
N VAL A 78 4.63 8.36 0.61
CA VAL A 78 4.45 8.81 -0.79
C VAL A 78 3.48 7.88 -1.54
N THR A 79 3.62 6.57 -1.41
CA THR A 79 2.68 5.62 -2.05
C THR A 79 1.27 5.79 -1.52
N PHE A 80 1.12 6.04 -0.22
CA PHE A 80 -0.19 6.31 0.37
C PHE A 80 -0.81 7.58 -0.22
N LEU A 81 -0.02 8.66 -0.32
CA LEU A 81 -0.48 9.93 -0.87
C LEU A 81 -0.89 9.80 -2.35
N VAL A 82 -0.12 9.04 -3.14
CA VAL A 82 -0.46 8.73 -4.53
C VAL A 82 -1.77 7.94 -4.60
N ALA A 83 -1.96 6.93 -3.76
CA ALA A 83 -3.22 6.18 -3.71
C ALA A 83 -4.41 7.10 -3.36
N CYS A 84 -4.24 8.04 -2.44
CA CYS A 84 -5.26 9.04 -2.10
C CYS A 84 -5.56 9.99 -3.28
N CYS A 85 -4.55 10.50 -3.97
CA CYS A 85 -4.73 11.36 -5.15
C CYS A 85 -5.48 10.61 -6.26
N VAL A 86 -5.09 9.37 -6.57
CA VAL A 86 -5.76 8.55 -7.59
C VAL A 86 -7.20 8.23 -7.17
N ALA A 87 -7.45 7.97 -5.88
CA ALA A 87 -8.79 7.77 -5.37
C ALA A 87 -9.66 9.05 -5.46
N ALA A 88 -9.07 10.23 -5.27
CA ALA A 88 -9.77 11.50 -5.45
C ALA A 88 -10.17 11.70 -6.93
N VAL A 89 -9.25 11.45 -7.86
CA VAL A 89 -9.53 11.48 -9.31
C VAL A 89 -10.60 10.46 -9.69
N ARG A 90 -10.54 9.25 -9.10
CA ARG A 90 -11.55 8.20 -9.32
C ARG A 90 -12.96 8.61 -8.88
N ARG A 91 -13.10 9.50 -7.89
CA ARG A 91 -14.42 10.03 -7.48
C ARG A 91 -14.95 11.13 -8.39
N SER A 92 -14.08 11.76 -9.19
CA SER A 92 -14.47 12.83 -10.12
C SER A 92 -14.89 12.33 -11.51
N VAL A 93 -14.78 11.02 -11.76
CA VAL A 93 -15.10 10.38 -13.04
C VAL A 93 -16.32 9.48 -12.93
#